data_AF-A0A526ZD50-F1
#
_entry.id   AF-A0A526ZD50-F1
#
_cell.length_a   1.000
_cell.length_b   1.000
_cell.length_c   1.000
_cell.angle_alpha   90.00
_cell.angle_beta   90.00
_cell.angle_gamma   90.00
#
_symmetry.space_group_name_H-M   'P 1'
#
loop_
_entity.id
_entity.type
_entity.pdbx_description
1 polymer ?
#
loop_
_entity_poly.entity_id
_entity_poly.type
_entity_poly.pdbx_seq_one_letter_code
_entity_poly.pdbx_strand_id
1 'polypeptide(L)'
;MTSIPADELAADEVLQTYRLRWQVELAFKRLKSGMGIHKLPAREERLARSWLTAHLILALMIDEAVTDVLDSPPCEDETTHSAIAVSLEAA
;
A
#
# COMPACT_ATOMS: atom_id res chain seq x y z
N MET A 1 6.87 -2.24 -27.93
CA MET A 1 5.87 -2.69 -28.92
C MET A 1 4.54 -2.75 -28.21
N THR A 2 3.50 -2.11 -28.75
CA THR A 2 2.13 -2.14 -28.23
C THR A 2 1.22 -2.60 -29.37
N SER A 3 0.10 -3.28 -29.06
CA SER A 3 -0.93 -3.67 -30.03
C SER A 3 -1.88 -2.51 -30.36
N ILE A 4 -1.78 -1.40 -29.64
CA ILE A 4 -2.62 -0.22 -29.84
C ILE A 4 -2.05 0.62 -31.00
N PRO A 5 -2.87 1.02 -31.98
CA PRO A 5 -2.48 1.93 -33.05
C PRO A 5 -1.95 3.27 -32.54
N ALA A 6 -0.99 3.86 -33.26
CA ALA A 6 -0.30 5.07 -32.81
C ALA A 6 -1.18 6.33 -32.80
N ASP A 7 -2.31 6.30 -33.49
CA ASP A 7 -3.34 7.33 -33.56
C ASP A 7 -4.40 7.19 -32.44
N GLU A 8 -4.46 6.05 -31.77
CA GLU A 8 -5.44 5.78 -30.71
C GLU A 8 -4.94 6.12 -29.30
N LEU A 9 -3.63 6.21 -29.08
CA LEU A 9 -3.06 6.47 -27.76
C LEU A 9 -1.81 7.34 -27.86
N ALA A 10 -1.81 8.46 -27.13
CA ALA A 10 -0.67 9.38 -27.15
C ALA A 10 0.56 8.74 -26.48
N ALA A 11 1.75 9.18 -26.90
CA ALA A 11 3.00 8.58 -26.43
C ALA A 11 3.22 8.73 -24.91
N ASP A 12 2.72 9.82 -24.33
CA ASP A 12 2.74 10.05 -22.88
C ASP A 12 1.80 9.10 -22.14
N GLU A 13 0.62 8.80 -22.68
CA GLU A 13 -0.31 7.83 -22.12
C GLU A 13 0.29 6.42 -22.16
N VAL A 14 0.93 6.03 -23.27
CA VAL A 14 1.68 4.77 -23.38
C VAL A 14 2.74 4.66 -22.28
N LEU A 15 3.48 5.76 -22.02
CA LEU A 15 4.49 5.79 -20.96
C LEU A 15 3.87 5.67 -19.57
N GLN A 16 2.73 6.34 -19.32
CA GLN A 16 2.00 6.22 -18.06
C GLN A 16 1.50 4.78 -17.84
N THR A 17 0.93 4.15 -18.88
CA THR A 17 0.54 2.75 -18.84
C THR A 17 1.74 1.85 -18.57
N TYR A 18 2.88 2.09 -19.22
CA TYR A 18 4.08 1.28 -19.02
C TYR A 18 4.65 1.41 -17.59
N ARG A 19 4.44 2.54 -16.90
CA ARG A 19 4.82 2.70 -15.49
C ARG A 19 4.05 1.77 -14.55
N LEU A 20 2.83 1.34 -14.90
CA LEU A 20 2.09 0.34 -14.10
C LEU A 20 2.84 -0.99 -14.01
N ARG A 21 3.71 -1.32 -14.96
CA ARG A 21 4.58 -2.51 -14.88
C ARG A 21 5.42 -2.51 -13.59
N TRP A 22 5.98 -1.36 -13.23
CA TRP A 22 6.73 -1.22 -11.97
C TRP A 22 5.81 -1.40 -10.76
N GLN A 23 4.60 -0.84 -10.80
CA GLN A 23 3.65 -0.98 -9.68
C GLN A 23 3.33 -2.45 -9.41
N VAL A 24 3.17 -3.26 -10.46
CA VAL A 24 3.00 -4.71 -10.34
C VAL A 24 4.23 -5.38 -9.70
N GLU A 25 5.44 -5.03 -10.14
CA GLU A 25 6.67 -5.55 -9.53
C GLU A 25 6.78 -5.19 -8.05
N LEU A 26 6.45 -3.95 -7.71
CA LEU A 26 6.49 -3.46 -6.33
C LEU A 26 5.43 -4.17 -5.47
N ALA A 27 4.24 -4.42 -6.01
CA ALA A 27 3.22 -5.23 -5.34
C ALA A 27 3.75 -6.63 -5.04
N PHE A 28 4.34 -7.32 -6.02
CA PHE A 28 4.96 -8.63 -5.78
C PHE A 28 6.12 -8.57 -4.77
N LYS A 29 6.91 -7.50 -4.77
CA LYS A 29 7.95 -7.29 -3.77
C LYS A 29 7.37 -7.18 -2.35
N ARG A 30 6.27 -6.43 -2.18
CA ARG A 30 5.55 -6.30 -0.91
C ARG A 30 4.96 -7.64 -0.46
N LEU A 31 4.29 -8.38 -1.35
CA LEU A 31 3.76 -9.71 -1.05
C LEU A 31 4.85 -10.69 -0.58
N LYS A 32 6.02 -10.66 -1.24
CA LYS A 32 7.15 -11.53 -0.88
C LYS A 32 7.83 -11.09 0.41
N SER A 33 8.24 -9.83 0.51
CA SER A 33 9.03 -9.32 1.64
C SER A 33 8.20 -9.03 2.89
N GLY A 34 7.02 -8.44 2.72
CA GLY A 34 6.13 -8.04 3.81
C GLY A 34 5.28 -9.20 4.33
N MET A 35 4.70 -10.00 3.42
CA MET A 35 3.81 -11.10 3.81
C MET A 35 4.41 -12.50 3.66
N GLY A 36 5.66 -12.62 3.22
CA GLY A 36 6.32 -13.93 3.16
C GLY A 36 5.67 -14.91 2.20
N ILE A 37 4.91 -14.45 1.18
CA ILE A 37 4.12 -15.32 0.30
C ILE A 37 4.98 -16.36 -0.48
N HIS A 38 6.29 -16.15 -0.55
CA HIS A 38 7.22 -17.08 -1.21
C HIS A 38 7.58 -18.29 -0.33
N LYS A 39 7.26 -18.27 0.98
CA LYS A 39 7.54 -19.35 1.94
C LYS A 39 6.40 -20.37 1.96
N LEU A 40 5.91 -20.75 0.79
CA LEU A 40 4.78 -21.66 0.65
C LEU A 40 5.10 -23.01 1.32
N PRO A 41 4.38 -23.41 2.39
CA PRO A 41 4.65 -24.66 3.10
C PRO A 41 4.00 -25.88 2.42
N ALA A 42 3.04 -25.65 1.54
CA ALA A 42 2.20 -26.68 0.94
C ALA A 42 2.88 -27.34 -0.27
N ARG A 43 2.89 -28.68 -0.30
CA ARG A 43 3.35 -29.48 -1.45
C ARG A 43 2.21 -29.98 -2.34
N GLU A 44 1.00 -30.06 -1.80
CA GLU A 44 -0.19 -30.40 -2.58
C GLU A 44 -0.76 -29.16 -3.25
N GLU A 45 -1.16 -29.28 -4.52
CA GLU A 45 -1.66 -28.16 -5.32
C GLU A 45 -2.88 -27.47 -4.70
N ARG A 46 -3.83 -28.24 -4.17
CA ARG A 46 -5.06 -27.69 -3.56
C ARG A 46 -4.75 -26.85 -2.33
N LEU A 47 -3.85 -27.34 -1.48
CA LEU A 47 -3.40 -26.63 -0.29
C LEU A 47 -2.57 -25.41 -0.67
N ALA A 48 -1.73 -25.51 -1.71
CA ALA A 48 -0.95 -24.40 -2.22
C ALA A 48 -1.84 -23.27 -2.73
N ARG A 49 -2.86 -23.61 -3.52
CA ARG A 49 -3.84 -22.66 -4.05
C ARG A 49 -4.61 -21.98 -2.91
N SER A 50 -5.08 -22.75 -1.93
CA SER A 50 -5.83 -22.21 -0.78
C SER A 50 -4.96 -21.25 0.04
N TRP A 51 -3.70 -21.62 0.29
CA TRP A 51 -2.75 -20.79 1.03
C TRP A 51 -2.42 -19.49 0.28
N LEU A 52 -2.17 -19.56 -1.03
CA LEU A 52 -1.92 -18.39 -1.87
C LEU A 52 -3.12 -17.45 -1.89
N THR A 53 -4.32 -17.99 -2.12
CA THR A 53 -5.55 -17.19 -2.13
C THR A 53 -5.80 -16.52 -0.78
N ALA A 54 -5.58 -17.21 0.34
CA ALA A 54 -5.69 -16.61 1.67
C ALA A 54 -4.73 -15.42 1.86
N HIS A 55 -3.48 -15.54 1.41
CA HIS A 55 -2.51 -14.44 1.48
C HIS A 55 -2.88 -13.27 0.56
N LEU A 56 -3.45 -13.54 -0.62
CA LEU A 56 -3.93 -12.49 -1.52
C LEU A 56 -5.13 -11.74 -0.94
N ILE A 57 -6.08 -12.44 -0.32
CA ILE A 57 -7.22 -11.80 0.36
C ILE A 57 -6.71 -10.93 1.51
N LEU A 58 -5.81 -11.46 2.36
CA LEU A 58 -5.21 -10.69 3.45
C LEU A 58 -4.46 -9.46 2.94
N ALA A 59 -3.74 -9.57 1.82
CA ALA A 59 -3.06 -8.46 1.19
C ALA A 59 -4.01 -7.31 0.87
N LEU A 60 -5.16 -7.62 0.26
CA LEU A 60 -6.16 -6.64 -0.13
C LEU A 60 -6.80 -5.97 1.08
N MET A 61 -7.12 -6.74 2.13
CA MET A 61 -7.65 -6.19 3.37
C MET A 61 -6.67 -5.22 4.05
N ILE A 62 -5.37 -5.54 4.04
CA ILE A 62 -4.33 -4.65 4.56
C ILE A 62 -4.22 -3.38 3.72
N ASP A 63 -4.25 -3.51 2.38
CA ASP A 63 -4.15 -2.37 1.48
C ASP A 63 -5.33 -1.41 1.65
N GLU A 64 -6.55 -1.94 1.78
CA GLU A 64 -7.76 -1.17 2.10
C GLU A 64 -7.65 -0.46 3.45
N ALA A 65 -7.30 -1.20 4.52
CA ALA A 65 -7.16 -0.62 5.86
C ALA A 65 -6.06 0.46 5.94
N VAL A 66 -4.95 0.27 5.20
CA VAL A 66 -3.88 1.28 5.12
C VAL A 66 -4.36 2.50 4.35
N THR A 67 -5.09 2.31 3.25
CA THR A 67 -5.64 3.41 2.45
C THR A 67 -6.61 4.25 3.28
N ASP A 68 -7.53 3.63 4.02
CA ASP A 68 -8.46 4.32 4.92
C ASP A 68 -7.75 5.20 5.96
N VAL A 69 -6.64 4.69 6.52
CA VAL A 69 -5.83 5.43 7.50
C VAL A 69 -5.12 6.61 6.82
N LEU A 70 -4.63 6.45 5.60
CA LEU A 70 -3.93 7.51 4.86
C LEU A 70 -4.88 8.60 4.34
N ASP A 71 -6.12 8.23 4.04
CA ASP A 71 -7.17 9.16 3.58
C ASP A 71 -7.86 9.90 4.75
N SER A 72 -7.56 9.51 5.99
CA SER A 72 -8.07 10.18 7.18
C SER A 72 -7.51 11.62 7.28
N PRO A 73 -8.34 12.64 7.55
CA PRO A 73 -7.87 14.01 7.72
C PRO A 73 -6.84 14.09 8.86
N PRO A 74 -5.83 14.97 8.76
CA PRO A 74 -4.86 15.13 9.84
C PRO A 74 -5.64 15.51 11.11
N CYS A 75 -5.57 14.64 12.12
CA CYS A 75 -6.18 14.91 13.41
C CYS A 75 -5.64 16.26 13.91
N GLU A 76 -6.53 17.20 14.22
CA GLU A 76 -6.10 18.42 14.90
C GLU A 76 -5.53 18.00 16.25
N ASP A 77 -4.20 18.12 16.38
CA ASP A 77 -3.50 17.89 17.63
C ASP A 77 -3.92 19.04 18.58
N GLU A 78 -4.88 18.80 19.48
CA GLU A 78 -5.20 19.71 20.59
C GLU A 78 -4.04 19.75 21.61
N THR A 79 -2.80 19.90 21.16
CA THR A 79 -1.62 20.13 22.00
C THR A 79 -1.34 21.64 22.16
N THR A 80 -2.24 22.53 21.72
CA THR A 80 -2.06 23.97 21.90
C THR A 80 -2.82 24.50 23.12
N HIS A 81 -2.06 24.78 24.19
CA HIS A 81 -2.38 25.58 25.38
C HIS A 81 -3.10 24.91 26.58
N SER A 82 -2.37 24.06 27.31
CA SER A 82 -2.32 24.22 28.77
C SER A 82 -0.89 24.64 29.14
N ALA A 83 -0.59 25.91 28.89
CA ALA A 83 0.57 26.55 29.50
C ALA A 83 0.31 26.56 31.00
N ILE A 84 0.94 25.63 31.72
CA ILE A 84 1.03 25.67 33.18
C ILE A 84 1.66 27.03 33.53
N ALA A 85 0.82 27.96 33.99
CA ALA A 85 1.27 29.23 34.53
C ALA A 85 1.99 28.95 35.87
N VAL A 86 3.29 28.68 35.80
CA VAL A 86 4.14 28.79 36.99
C VAL A 86 4.32 30.27 37.26
N SER A 87 3.52 30.79 38.21
CA SER A 87 3.79 32.11 38.78
C SER A 87 5.09 32.04 39.57
N LEU A 88 6.12 32.73 39.09
CA LEU A 88 7.24 33.14 39.94
C LEU A 88 6.76 34.30 40.82
N GLU A 89 6.42 34.01 42.08
CA GLU A 89 6.46 35.05 43.10
C GLU A 89 7.92 35.33 43.47
N ALA A 90 8.35 36.56 43.19
CA ALA A 90 9.55 37.13 43.77
C ALA A 90 9.19 37.75 45.13
N ALA A 91 9.76 37.22 46.21
CA ALA A 91 9.87 37.87 47.51
C ALA A 91 11.20 37.43 48.16
#